data_AF-A0A5Y7DDQ3-F1
#
_entry.id   AF-A0A5Y7DDQ3-F1
#
_cell.length_a   1.000
_cell.length_b   1.000
_cell.length_c   1.000
_cell.angle_alpha   90.00
_cell.angle_beta   90.00
_cell.angle_gamma   90.00
#
_symmetry.space_group_name_H-M   'P 1'
#
loop_
_entity.id
_entity.type
_entity.pdbx_description
1 polymer ?
#
loop_
_entity_poly.entity_id
_entity_poly.type
_entity_poly.pdbx_seq_one_letter_code
_entity_poly.pdbx_strand_id
1 'polypeptide(L)'
;MNNIKIKLSVIANSIAIFALSILSIISFYFTKDSLYQSTLHAETDLLKATQISIENFRSRNISLLNALEKDILNLPYEALNSQDNIVNNVGAILKYYRNSGNLLAVYIGLDNGENIVSDDLSEKKNTNITINGKANNYNATTREWYKEARNSNQTYITPAYIDVVSNEYAITYSKALYKDGKFIGVLGFDVLLINLQDEIARTPGNTFVFDHKDRVFAATNKALLDPSVDHSPVLNAYKAHGDNNFFSYKLNNEERLGTCTKVFAYTACITKSTDVINKPIFKAAYIQVIALIIMISISIILLYFIVSKYLSPLAAIQTGLTSFFDFINHKTKNVSTIEIKTNDEFGQISKTINENILAT
;
A
#
# COMPACT_ATOMS: atom_id res chain seq x y z
N MET A 1 -29.24 19.94 -46.93
CA MET A 1 -28.55 20.78 -45.92
C MET A 1 -27.96 22.04 -46.57
N ASN A 2 -28.80 22.96 -47.05
CA ASN A 2 -28.33 24.14 -47.80
C ASN A 2 -28.40 25.46 -47.00
N ASN A 3 -28.64 25.40 -45.68
CA ASN A 3 -28.67 26.59 -44.84
C ASN A 3 -27.28 26.87 -44.24
N ILE A 4 -26.76 28.09 -44.45
CA ILE A 4 -25.46 28.54 -43.92
C ILE A 4 -25.38 28.41 -42.39
N LYS A 5 -26.49 28.58 -41.68
CA LYS A 5 -26.59 28.41 -40.22
C LYS A 5 -26.21 26.99 -39.78
N ILE A 6 -26.72 25.99 -40.51
CA ILE A 6 -26.45 24.58 -40.22
C ILE A 6 -24.99 24.27 -40.56
N LYS A 7 -24.47 24.76 -41.70
CA LYS A 7 -23.06 24.54 -42.10
C LYS A 7 -22.08 25.09 -41.06
N LEU A 8 -22.28 26.34 -40.61
CA LEU A 8 -21.43 26.97 -39.61
C LEU A 8 -21.55 26.29 -38.24
N SER A 9 -22.76 25.91 -37.83
CA SER A 9 -22.97 25.19 -36.57
C SER A 9 -22.28 23.82 -36.59
N VAL A 10 -22.31 23.09 -37.72
CA VAL A 10 -21.60 21.80 -37.85
C VAL A 10 -20.08 21.98 -37.76
N ILE A 11 -19.51 23.00 -38.42
CA ILE A 11 -18.07 23.28 -38.35
C ILE A 11 -17.65 23.61 -36.91
N ALA A 12 -18.36 24.53 -36.25
CA ALA A 12 -18.07 24.94 -34.88
C ALA A 12 -18.17 23.75 -33.90
N ASN A 13 -19.21 22.93 -34.03
CA ASN A 13 -19.38 21.72 -33.23
C ASN A 13 -18.28 20.68 -33.49
N SER A 14 -17.83 20.52 -34.74
CA SER A 14 -16.75 19.59 -35.08
C SER A 14 -15.45 19.98 -34.38
N ILE A 15 -15.13 21.28 -34.35
CA ILE A 15 -13.96 21.82 -33.65
C ILE A 15 -14.10 21.61 -32.13
N ALA A 16 -15.27 21.90 -31.57
CA ALA A 16 -15.53 21.73 -30.14
C ALA A 16 -15.43 20.25 -29.70
N ILE A 17 -16.03 19.34 -30.47
CA ILE A 17 -15.96 17.88 -30.21
C ILE A 17 -14.51 17.40 -30.27
N PHE A 18 -13.74 17.86 -31.26
CA PHE A 18 -12.32 17.51 -31.38
C PHE A 18 -11.53 17.99 -30.14
N ALA A 19 -11.71 19.24 -29.74
CA ALA A 19 -11.05 19.80 -28.55
C ALA A 19 -11.43 19.06 -27.25
N LEU A 20 -12.72 18.77 -27.05
CA LEU A 20 -13.22 18.02 -25.90
C LEU A 20 -12.70 16.59 -25.87
N SER A 21 -12.57 15.96 -27.04
CA SER A 21 -12.03 14.60 -27.15
C SER A 21 -10.55 14.54 -26.75
N ILE A 22 -9.73 15.50 -27.22
CA ILE A 22 -8.32 15.62 -26.82
C ILE A 22 -8.22 15.84 -25.30
N LEU A 23 -9.00 16.78 -24.76
CA LEU A 23 -8.99 17.07 -23.33
C LEU A 23 -9.39 15.84 -22.51
N SER A 24 -10.41 15.08 -22.95
CA SER A 24 -10.84 13.85 -22.30
C SER A 24 -9.76 12.78 -22.30
N ILE A 25 -9.01 12.62 -23.40
CA ILE A 25 -7.90 11.67 -23.50
C ILE A 25 -6.78 12.05 -22.53
N ILE A 26 -6.37 13.32 -22.52
CA ILE A 26 -5.33 13.82 -21.60
C ILE A 26 -5.77 13.64 -20.15
N SER A 27 -7.02 14.01 -19.83
CA SER A 27 -7.61 13.85 -18.50
C SER A 27 -7.65 12.38 -18.06
N PHE A 28 -7.97 11.46 -18.97
CA PHE A 28 -7.95 10.02 -18.70
C PHE A 28 -6.54 9.52 -18.34
N TYR A 29 -5.52 9.88 -19.12
CA TYR A 29 -4.14 9.49 -18.83
C TYR A 29 -3.66 10.03 -17.47
N PHE A 30 -3.93 11.31 -17.19
CA PHE A 30 -3.61 11.92 -15.91
C PHE A 30 -4.32 11.22 -14.74
N THR A 31 -5.62 10.92 -14.90
CA THR A 31 -6.41 10.23 -13.87
C THR A 31 -5.90 8.81 -13.64
N LYS A 32 -5.59 8.08 -14.71
CA LYS A 32 -5.03 6.72 -14.63
C LYS A 32 -3.70 6.72 -13.90
N ASP A 33 -2.78 7.62 -14.27
CA ASP A 33 -1.47 7.73 -13.63
C ASP A 33 -1.59 8.12 -12.16
N SER A 34 -2.41 9.14 -11.85
CA SER A 34 -2.68 9.58 -10.48
C SER A 34 -3.25 8.46 -9.59
N LEU A 35 -4.25 7.72 -10.08
CA LEU A 35 -4.83 6.57 -9.35
C LEU A 35 -3.83 5.43 -9.16
N TYR A 36 -2.99 5.17 -10.18
CA TYR A 36 -1.96 4.15 -10.11
C TYR A 36 -0.91 4.53 -9.06
N GLN A 37 -0.34 5.74 -9.13
CA GLN A 37 0.62 6.24 -8.14
C GLN A 37 0.04 6.30 -6.73
N SER A 38 -1.21 6.75 -6.57
CA SER A 38 -1.91 6.74 -5.29
C SER A 38 -2.04 5.32 -4.72
N THR A 39 -2.27 4.33 -5.59
CA THR A 39 -2.28 2.92 -5.18
C THR A 39 -0.90 2.45 -4.74
N LEU A 40 0.16 2.77 -5.49
CA LEU A 40 1.54 2.43 -5.11
C LEU A 40 1.92 3.02 -3.76
N HIS A 41 1.60 4.29 -3.53
CA HIS A 41 1.84 4.94 -2.24
C HIS A 41 1.07 4.25 -1.11
N ALA A 42 -0.22 3.96 -1.30
CA ALA A 42 -1.02 3.26 -0.31
C ALA A 42 -0.44 1.88 0.03
N GLU A 43 -0.08 1.06 -0.97
CA GLU A 43 0.52 -0.26 -0.72
C GLU A 43 1.90 -0.13 -0.02
N THR A 44 2.67 0.92 -0.30
CA THR A 44 3.94 1.19 0.39
C THR A 44 3.72 1.49 1.88
N ASP A 45 2.74 2.35 2.21
CA ASP A 45 2.41 2.69 3.60
C ASP A 45 1.90 1.46 4.37
N LEU A 46 1.11 0.61 3.71
CA LEU A 46 0.62 -0.64 4.28
C LEU A 46 1.75 -1.65 4.54
N LEU A 47 2.69 -1.81 3.59
CA LEU A 47 3.89 -2.62 3.81
C LEU A 47 4.74 -2.07 4.96
N LYS A 48 4.86 -0.74 5.06
CA LYS A 48 5.60 -0.07 6.12
C LYS A 48 4.99 -0.34 7.50
N ALA A 49 3.66 -0.42 7.60
CA ALA A 49 2.99 -0.80 8.85
C ALA A 49 3.38 -2.22 9.30
N THR A 50 3.46 -3.19 8.37
CA THR A 50 3.94 -4.55 8.67
C THR A 50 5.42 -4.54 9.07
N GLN A 51 6.28 -3.77 8.40
CA GLN A 51 7.68 -3.60 8.79
C GLN A 51 7.79 -3.07 10.24
N ILE A 52 7.02 -2.03 10.58
CA ILE A 52 7.01 -1.44 11.93
C ILE A 52 6.55 -2.45 12.98
N SER A 53 5.57 -3.32 12.68
CA SER A 53 5.17 -4.40 13.60
C SER A 53 6.33 -5.36 13.90
N ILE A 54 7.08 -5.77 12.88
CA ILE A 54 8.27 -6.63 13.06
C ILE A 54 9.36 -5.90 13.87
N GLU A 55 9.63 -4.64 13.55
CA GLU A 55 10.62 -3.80 14.24
C GLU A 55 10.25 -3.60 15.72
N ASN A 56 8.98 -3.28 16.01
CA ASN A 56 8.47 -3.11 17.37
C ASN A 56 8.51 -4.40 18.16
N PHE A 57 8.10 -5.52 17.55
CA PHE A 57 8.18 -6.84 18.19
C PHE A 57 9.63 -7.17 18.58
N ARG A 58 10.58 -6.97 17.66
CA ARG A 58 12.00 -7.17 17.93
C ARG A 58 12.51 -6.23 19.02
N SER A 59 12.21 -4.94 18.92
CA SER A 59 12.67 -3.92 19.87
C SER A 59 12.15 -4.19 21.28
N ARG A 60 10.86 -4.51 21.42
CA ARG A 60 10.22 -4.84 22.70
C ARG A 60 10.94 -6.01 23.40
N ASN A 61 11.21 -7.07 22.65
CA ASN A 61 11.86 -8.26 23.20
C ASN A 61 13.35 -8.01 23.52
N ILE A 62 14.07 -7.21 22.71
CA ILE A 62 15.44 -6.78 23.07
C ILE A 62 15.43 -5.97 24.37
N SER A 63 14.49 -5.03 24.53
CA SER A 63 14.35 -4.25 25.75
C SER A 63 14.05 -5.14 26.96
N LEU A 64 13.19 -6.14 26.80
CA LEU A 64 12.87 -7.11 27.85
C LEU A 64 14.11 -7.94 28.26
N LEU A 65 14.90 -8.40 27.29
CA LEU A 65 16.14 -9.15 27.57
C LEU A 65 17.16 -8.29 28.33
N ASN A 66 17.34 -7.04 27.91
CA ASN A 66 18.27 -6.12 28.56
C ASN A 66 17.81 -5.76 29.99
N ALA A 67 16.49 -5.65 30.23
CA ALA A 67 15.95 -5.44 31.57
C ALA A 67 16.20 -6.65 32.47
N LEU A 68 15.94 -7.86 31.96
CA LEU A 68 16.20 -9.12 32.68
C LEU A 68 17.69 -9.30 32.99
N GLU A 69 18.57 -9.06 32.01
CA GLU A 69 20.02 -9.06 32.21
C GLU A 69 20.42 -8.12 33.34
N LYS A 70 19.92 -6.88 33.30
CA LYS A 70 20.24 -5.87 34.32
C LYS A 70 19.80 -6.32 35.72
N ASP A 71 18.59 -6.85 35.86
CA ASP A 71 18.09 -7.31 37.16
C ASP A 71 18.88 -8.50 37.70
N ILE A 72 19.29 -9.43 36.84
CA ILE A 72 20.17 -10.54 37.23
C ILE A 72 21.54 -10.01 37.64
N LEU A 73 22.14 -9.12 36.85
CA LEU A 73 23.48 -8.58 37.13
C LEU A 73 23.51 -7.58 38.30
N ASN A 74 22.37 -7.10 38.78
CA ASN A 74 22.29 -6.33 40.03
C ASN A 74 22.57 -7.20 41.27
N LEU A 75 22.43 -8.52 41.17
CA LEU A 75 22.80 -9.44 42.24
C LEU A 75 24.33 -9.45 42.47
N PRO A 76 24.79 -9.74 43.70
CA PRO A 76 26.21 -9.91 43.98
C PRO A 76 26.77 -11.13 43.25
N TYR A 77 28.08 -11.14 42.97
CA TYR A 77 28.73 -12.25 42.26
C TYR A 77 28.51 -13.59 42.96
N GLU A 78 28.48 -13.61 44.29
CA GLU A 78 28.23 -14.79 45.12
C GLU A 78 26.86 -15.43 44.86
N ALA A 79 25.87 -14.63 44.44
CA ALA A 79 24.55 -15.14 44.07
C ALA A 79 24.51 -15.77 42.66
N LEU A 80 25.56 -15.59 41.87
CA LEU A 80 25.64 -16.00 40.46
C LEU A 80 26.80 -16.98 40.17
N ASN A 81 27.71 -17.18 41.10
CA ASN A 81 28.98 -17.88 40.87
C ASN A 81 28.90 -19.41 40.84
N SER A 82 27.71 -19.99 41.08
CA SER A 82 27.48 -21.43 41.05
C SER A 82 26.06 -21.73 40.59
N GLN A 83 25.85 -22.93 40.08
CA GLN A 83 24.54 -23.41 39.67
C GLN A 83 23.50 -23.31 40.80
N ASP A 84 23.85 -23.78 41.99
CA ASP A 84 22.94 -23.74 43.16
C ASP A 84 22.59 -22.29 43.54
N ASN A 85 23.55 -21.37 43.46
CA ASN A 85 23.30 -19.96 43.74
C ASN A 85 22.37 -19.34 42.68
N ILE A 86 22.55 -19.65 41.40
CA ILE A 86 21.65 -19.18 40.33
C ILE A 86 20.24 -19.75 40.55
N VAL A 87 20.12 -21.05 40.86
CA VAL A 87 18.83 -21.68 41.15
C VAL A 87 18.10 -20.96 42.30
N ASN A 88 18.81 -20.69 43.39
CA ASN A 88 18.23 -20.11 44.60
C ASN A 88 17.91 -18.61 44.48
N ASN A 89 18.73 -17.84 43.74
CA ASN A 89 18.61 -16.38 43.69
C ASN A 89 17.94 -15.86 42.42
N VAL A 90 18.10 -16.55 41.29
CA VAL A 90 17.65 -16.07 39.98
C VAL A 90 16.33 -16.71 39.55
N GLY A 91 16.01 -17.91 40.05
CA GLY A 91 14.83 -18.67 39.60
C GLY A 91 13.51 -17.89 39.68
N ALA A 92 13.29 -17.15 40.77
CA ALA A 92 12.10 -16.30 40.90
C ALA A 92 12.07 -15.19 39.84
N ILE A 93 13.21 -14.54 39.57
CA ILE A 93 13.35 -13.50 38.54
C ILE A 93 12.98 -14.06 37.16
N LEU A 94 13.49 -15.25 36.80
CA LEU A 94 13.16 -15.90 35.53
C LEU A 94 11.65 -16.15 35.41
N LYS A 95 11.01 -16.68 36.46
CA LYS A 95 9.56 -16.92 36.48
C LYS A 95 8.77 -15.62 36.33
N TYR A 96 9.16 -14.56 37.04
CA TYR A 96 8.47 -13.27 36.95
C TYR A 96 8.54 -12.69 35.55
N TYR A 97 9.72 -12.70 34.91
CA TYR A 97 9.89 -12.22 33.54
C TYR A 97 9.19 -13.11 32.51
N ARG A 98 9.17 -14.43 32.71
CA ARG A 98 8.41 -15.36 31.86
C ARG A 98 6.93 -14.99 31.85
N ASN A 99 6.36 -14.82 33.03
CA ASN A 99 4.93 -14.54 33.21
C ASN A 99 4.56 -13.12 32.75
N SER A 100 5.38 -12.11 33.08
CA SER A 100 5.10 -10.72 32.72
C SER A 100 5.33 -10.43 31.23
N GLY A 101 6.32 -11.10 30.63
CA GLY A 101 6.64 -11.01 29.21
C GLY A 101 5.80 -11.92 28.32
N ASN A 102 4.96 -12.79 28.91
CA ASN A 102 4.24 -13.85 28.20
C ASN A 102 5.18 -14.68 27.30
N LEU A 103 6.30 -15.13 27.88
CA LEU A 103 7.36 -15.87 27.21
C LEU A 103 7.12 -17.38 27.35
N LEU A 104 7.51 -18.14 26.34
CA LEU A 104 7.40 -19.60 26.36
C LEU A 104 8.30 -20.20 27.44
N ALA A 105 9.56 -19.76 27.45
CA ALA A 105 10.56 -20.18 28.42
C ALA A 105 11.58 -19.07 28.65
N VAL A 106 12.15 -18.99 29.85
CA VAL A 106 13.24 -18.08 30.22
C VAL A 106 14.30 -18.90 30.95
N TYR A 107 15.56 -18.78 30.54
CA TYR A 107 16.59 -19.71 31.00
C TYR A 107 18.00 -19.13 31.00
N ILE A 108 18.86 -19.78 31.78
CA ILE A 108 20.31 -19.54 31.79
C ILE A 108 21.01 -20.87 31.49
N GLY A 109 21.70 -20.93 30.36
CA GLY A 109 22.61 -22.02 30.02
C GLY A 109 23.97 -21.81 30.69
N LEU A 110 24.49 -22.83 31.35
CA LEU A 110 25.78 -22.80 32.04
C LEU A 110 26.88 -23.49 31.21
N ASP A 111 28.15 -23.19 31.52
CA ASP A 111 29.33 -23.80 30.85
C ASP A 111 29.40 -25.33 31.04
N ASN A 112 28.78 -25.87 32.10
CA ASN A 112 28.67 -27.31 32.33
C ASN A 112 27.63 -28.02 31.44
N GLY A 113 26.90 -27.26 30.60
CA GLY A 113 25.87 -27.76 29.70
C GLY A 113 24.46 -27.84 30.28
N GLU A 114 24.30 -27.52 31.57
CA GLU A 114 22.98 -27.46 32.19
C GLU A 114 22.24 -26.18 31.82
N ASN A 115 20.91 -26.27 31.71
CA ASN A 115 20.03 -25.15 31.44
C ASN A 115 19.05 -24.99 32.60
N ILE A 116 19.20 -23.92 33.36
CA ILE A 116 18.26 -23.55 34.42
C ILE A 116 17.11 -22.81 33.75
N VAL A 117 15.92 -23.42 33.72
CA VAL A 117 14.80 -22.95 32.90
C VAL A 117 13.53 -22.75 33.73
N SER A 118 12.90 -21.59 33.54
CA SER A 118 11.51 -21.36 33.91
C SER A 118 10.65 -21.57 32.66
N ASP A 119 9.73 -22.52 32.72
CA ASP A 119 8.84 -22.94 31.64
C ASP A 119 7.57 -23.60 32.22
N ASP A 120 6.72 -24.14 31.36
CA ASP A 120 5.51 -24.87 31.76
C ASP A 120 5.79 -26.12 32.60
N LEU A 121 6.96 -26.75 32.46
CA LEU A 121 7.34 -27.90 33.29
C LEU A 121 7.61 -27.46 34.73
N SER A 122 8.28 -26.32 34.92
CA SER A 122 8.48 -25.72 36.25
C SER A 122 7.15 -25.36 36.91
N GLU A 123 6.19 -24.82 36.16
CA GLU A 123 4.86 -24.50 36.68
C GLU A 123 4.11 -25.77 37.11
N LYS A 124 4.12 -26.82 36.29
CA LYS A 124 3.50 -28.12 36.63
C LYS A 124 4.11 -28.78 37.86
N LYS A 125 5.39 -28.52 38.13
CA LYS A 125 6.10 -29.01 39.32
C LYS A 125 5.95 -28.08 40.53
N ASN A 126 5.22 -26.97 40.39
CA ASN A 126 5.08 -25.92 41.40
C ASN A 126 6.45 -25.38 41.88
N THR A 127 7.40 -25.24 40.96
CA THR A 127 8.72 -24.64 41.20
C THR A 127 8.92 -23.41 40.32
N ASN A 128 9.89 -22.55 40.67
CA ASN A 128 10.22 -21.40 39.83
C ASN A 128 10.98 -21.81 38.56
N ILE A 129 11.77 -22.87 38.66
CA ILE A 129 12.64 -23.38 37.61
C ILE A 129 12.68 -24.91 37.62
N THR A 130 13.17 -25.49 36.53
CA THR A 130 13.73 -26.83 36.47
C THR A 130 15.12 -26.79 35.84
N ILE A 131 15.84 -27.90 35.90
CA ILE A 131 17.14 -28.04 35.25
C ILE A 131 16.98 -29.01 34.08
N ASN A 132 17.28 -28.54 32.87
CA ASN A 132 17.36 -29.36 31.69
C ASN A 132 18.83 -29.53 31.27
N GLY A 133 19.38 -30.73 31.39
CA GLY A 133 20.80 -30.98 31.18
C GLY A 133 21.09 -32.44 30.85
N LYS A 134 22.26 -32.91 31.26
CA LYS A 134 22.75 -34.27 30.95
C LYS A 134 21.75 -35.37 31.32
N ALA A 135 21.00 -35.22 32.42
CA ALA A 135 19.97 -36.17 32.85
C ALA A 135 18.84 -36.36 31.83
N ASN A 136 18.61 -35.39 30.96
CA ASN A 136 17.58 -35.42 29.91
C ASN A 136 18.19 -35.51 28.50
N ASN A 137 19.46 -35.94 28.37
CA ASN A 137 20.22 -35.93 27.11
C ASN A 137 20.28 -34.54 26.45
N TYR A 138 20.25 -33.47 27.25
CA TYR A 138 20.33 -32.10 26.78
C TYR A 138 21.69 -31.48 27.11
N ASN A 139 22.21 -30.63 26.22
CA ASN A 139 23.41 -29.84 26.47
C ASN A 139 23.27 -28.42 25.88
N ALA A 140 23.18 -27.42 26.76
CA ALA A 140 23.03 -26.01 26.39
C ALA A 140 24.17 -25.52 25.49
N THR A 141 25.42 -25.93 25.74
CA THR A 141 26.60 -25.41 25.03
C THR A 141 26.66 -25.81 23.55
N THR A 142 25.86 -26.79 23.15
CA THR A 142 25.76 -27.23 21.75
C THR A 142 24.73 -26.44 20.94
N ARG A 143 23.85 -25.68 21.62
CA ARG A 143 22.74 -24.96 21.01
C ARG A 143 23.21 -23.68 20.31
N GLU A 144 22.57 -23.33 19.20
CA GLU A 144 22.90 -22.13 18.42
C GLU A 144 22.80 -20.86 19.27
N TRP A 145 21.68 -20.65 19.97
CA TRP A 145 21.49 -19.49 20.85
C TRP A 145 22.60 -19.35 21.91
N TYR A 146 23.16 -20.47 22.38
CA TYR A 146 24.26 -20.45 23.34
C TYR A 146 25.56 -20.05 22.66
N LYS A 147 25.95 -20.77 21.60
CA LYS A 147 27.24 -20.56 20.91
C LYS A 147 27.34 -19.15 20.34
N GLU A 148 26.30 -18.69 19.68
CA GLU A 148 26.31 -17.39 19.01
C GLU A 148 26.27 -16.23 20.01
N ALA A 149 25.48 -16.36 21.09
CA ALA A 149 25.49 -15.37 22.16
C ALA A 149 26.79 -15.39 22.98
N ARG A 150 27.43 -16.55 23.15
CA ARG A 150 28.71 -16.67 23.87
C ARG A 150 29.86 -15.99 23.12
N ASN A 151 29.82 -16.04 21.79
CA ASN A 151 30.81 -15.44 20.91
C ASN A 151 30.57 -13.94 20.64
N SER A 152 29.47 -13.39 21.15
CA SER A 152 29.02 -12.02 20.91
C SER A 152 28.84 -11.26 22.23
N ASN A 153 29.33 -10.02 22.31
CA ASN A 153 28.96 -9.11 23.41
C ASN A 153 27.59 -8.46 23.21
N GLN A 154 26.90 -8.78 22.11
CA GLN A 154 25.59 -8.25 21.74
C GLN A 154 24.51 -9.34 21.82
N THR A 155 23.26 -8.91 21.94
CA THR A 155 22.10 -9.80 21.86
C THR A 155 22.10 -10.58 20.54
N TYR A 156 22.08 -11.90 20.63
CA TYR A 156 21.86 -12.79 19.51
C TYR A 156 20.39 -13.21 19.43
N ILE A 157 19.86 -13.23 18.21
CA ILE A 157 18.45 -13.55 17.94
C ILE A 157 18.43 -14.63 16.87
N THR A 158 17.89 -15.80 17.19
CA THR A 158 17.81 -16.91 16.25
C THR A 158 16.89 -16.55 15.09
N PRO A 159 17.03 -17.20 13.92
CA PRO A 159 15.95 -17.27 12.98
C PRO A 159 14.71 -17.94 13.60
N ALA A 160 13.55 -17.75 12.99
CA ALA A 160 12.33 -18.46 13.38
C ALA A 160 12.50 -19.98 13.21
N TYR A 161 12.15 -20.75 14.23
CA TYR A 161 12.15 -22.22 14.22
C TYR A 161 10.86 -22.77 14.81
N ILE A 162 10.54 -24.04 14.54
CA ILE A 162 9.42 -24.72 15.19
C ILE A 162 9.93 -25.28 16.51
N ASP A 163 9.38 -24.81 17.61
CA ASP A 163 9.69 -25.33 18.93
C ASP A 163 9.12 -26.75 19.08
N VAL A 164 9.96 -27.67 19.59
CA VAL A 164 9.66 -29.12 19.61
C VAL A 164 8.59 -29.45 20.65
N VAL A 165 8.41 -28.62 21.67
CA VAL A 165 7.47 -28.86 22.76
C VAL A 165 6.08 -28.31 22.41
N SER A 166 6.02 -27.05 21.96
CA SER A 166 4.78 -26.36 21.61
C SER A 166 4.28 -26.71 20.20
N ASN A 167 5.16 -27.17 19.31
CA ASN A 167 4.89 -27.34 17.87
C ASN A 167 4.47 -26.03 17.17
N GLU A 168 4.91 -24.90 17.74
CA GLU A 168 4.63 -23.55 17.25
C GLU A 168 5.92 -22.86 16.79
N TYR A 169 5.78 -21.82 15.97
CA TYR A 169 6.93 -20.99 15.60
C TYR A 169 7.43 -20.18 16.80
N ALA A 170 8.74 -20.18 17.02
CA ALA A 170 9.41 -19.47 18.11
C ALA A 170 10.68 -18.76 17.63
N ILE A 171 11.09 -17.76 18.40
CA ILE A 171 12.38 -17.06 18.28
C ILE A 171 13.03 -17.02 19.66
N THR A 172 14.32 -17.30 19.70
CA THR A 172 15.13 -17.13 20.91
C THR A 172 15.87 -15.80 20.89
N TYR A 173 15.76 -15.03 21.97
CA TYR A 173 16.60 -13.86 22.26
C TYR A 173 17.60 -14.27 23.33
N SER A 174 18.90 -14.07 23.09
CA SER A 174 19.95 -14.58 23.95
C SER A 174 21.14 -13.64 24.08
N LYS A 175 21.81 -13.67 25.24
CA LYS A 175 22.97 -12.83 25.54
C LYS A 175 23.86 -13.46 26.61
N ALA A 176 25.18 -13.38 26.43
CA ALA A 176 26.14 -13.83 27.43
C ALA A 176 26.14 -12.88 28.65
N LEU A 177 26.11 -13.46 29.85
CA LEU A 177 26.16 -12.76 31.12
C LEU A 177 27.59 -12.76 31.67
N TYR A 178 28.08 -11.58 32.03
CA TYR A 178 29.36 -11.39 32.71
C TYR A 178 29.19 -10.53 33.96
N LYS A 179 29.80 -10.94 35.06
CA LYS A 179 29.86 -10.20 36.32
C LYS A 179 31.31 -10.14 36.79
N ASP A 180 31.81 -8.95 37.06
CA ASP A 180 33.19 -8.71 37.51
C ASP A 180 34.26 -9.36 36.58
N GLY A 181 34.01 -9.31 35.27
CA GLY A 181 34.86 -9.91 34.23
C GLY A 181 34.76 -11.44 34.12
N LYS A 182 33.96 -12.09 34.95
CA LYS A 182 33.76 -13.55 34.94
C LYS A 182 32.47 -13.90 34.23
N PHE A 183 32.53 -14.95 33.43
CA PHE A 183 31.38 -15.48 32.73
C PHE A 183 30.45 -16.23 33.70
N ILE A 184 29.15 -15.98 33.59
CA ILE A 184 28.11 -16.60 34.43
C ILE A 184 27.36 -17.68 33.64
N GLY A 185 27.01 -17.38 32.39
CA GLY A 185 26.17 -18.22 31.55
C GLY A 185 25.62 -17.44 30.37
N VAL A 186 24.82 -18.09 29.53
CA VAL A 186 24.05 -17.42 28.47
C VAL A 186 22.59 -17.33 28.91
N LEU A 187 22.10 -16.11 29.08
CA LEU A 187 20.69 -15.83 29.27
C LEU A 187 19.96 -16.00 27.94
N GLY A 188 18.80 -16.65 27.96
CA GLY A 188 17.93 -16.75 26.80
C GLY A 188 16.46 -16.78 27.20
N PHE A 189 15.59 -16.39 26.27
CA PHE A 189 14.18 -16.71 26.35
C PHE A 189 13.58 -16.95 24.98
N ASP A 190 12.52 -17.73 24.97
CA ASP A 190 11.77 -18.09 23.78
C ASP A 190 10.46 -17.30 23.71
N VAL A 191 10.21 -16.68 22.56
CA VAL A 191 8.98 -15.97 22.26
C VAL A 191 8.23 -16.72 21.18
N LEU A 192 6.97 -17.05 21.44
CA LEU A 192 6.08 -17.57 20.40
C LEU A 192 5.81 -16.48 19.37
N LEU A 193 5.93 -16.86 18.09
CA LEU A 193 5.64 -15.99 16.96
C LEU A 193 4.15 -15.77 16.75
N ILE A 194 3.27 -16.52 17.43
CA ILE A 194 1.82 -16.33 17.34
C ILE A 194 1.40 -14.89 17.63
N ASN A 195 2.05 -14.21 18.58
CA ASN A 195 1.76 -12.82 18.88
C ASN A 195 2.12 -11.89 17.71
N LEU A 196 3.26 -12.13 17.04
CA LEU A 196 3.64 -11.37 15.84
C LEU A 196 2.73 -11.72 14.65
N GLN A 197 2.38 -13.00 14.49
CA GLN A 197 1.44 -13.45 13.46
C GLN A 197 0.08 -12.76 13.64
N ASP A 198 -0.42 -12.64 14.86
CA ASP A 198 -1.66 -11.94 15.20
C ASP A 198 -1.57 -10.43 14.98
N GLU A 199 -0.44 -9.80 15.33
CA GLU A 199 -0.19 -8.38 15.05
C GLU A 199 -0.21 -8.12 13.53
N ILE A 200 0.49 -8.94 12.75
CA ILE A 200 0.52 -8.86 11.28
C ILE A 200 -0.86 -9.14 10.70
N ALA A 201 -1.59 -10.14 11.20
CA ALA A 201 -2.91 -10.50 10.69
C ALA A 201 -3.96 -9.39 10.87
N ARG A 202 -3.70 -8.43 11.78
CA ARG A 202 -4.53 -7.25 12.00
C ARG A 202 -4.07 -6.03 11.20
N THR A 203 -2.93 -6.10 10.50
CA THR A 203 -2.47 -5.01 9.65
C THR A 203 -3.35 -4.89 8.40
N PRO A 204 -3.66 -3.66 7.95
CA PRO A 204 -4.41 -3.45 6.71
C PRO A 204 -3.57 -3.85 5.48
N GLY A 205 -4.26 -4.15 4.38
CA GLY A 205 -3.62 -4.64 3.15
C GLY A 205 -3.42 -6.16 3.14
N ASN A 206 -3.07 -6.70 1.98
CA ASN A 206 -2.81 -8.13 1.82
C ASN A 206 -1.32 -8.41 1.99
N THR A 207 -0.85 -8.24 3.23
CA THR A 207 0.55 -8.40 3.63
C THR A 207 0.82 -9.82 4.13
N PHE A 208 2.07 -10.27 3.97
CA PHE A 208 2.55 -11.55 4.46
C PHE A 208 4.08 -11.53 4.61
N VAL A 209 4.60 -12.41 5.44
CA VAL A 209 6.01 -12.39 5.86
C VAL A 209 6.61 -13.78 5.74
N PHE A 210 7.78 -13.82 5.11
CA PHE A 210 8.62 -15.00 4.97
C PHE A 210 9.68 -15.06 6.06
N ASP A 211 9.98 -16.28 6.52
CA ASP A 211 11.15 -16.58 7.33
C ASP A 211 12.44 -16.56 6.49
N HIS A 212 13.58 -16.75 7.15
CA HIS A 212 14.90 -16.82 6.52
C HIS A 212 15.09 -17.96 5.50
N LYS A 213 14.15 -18.91 5.43
CA LYS A 213 14.12 -20.04 4.47
C LYS A 213 13.07 -19.83 3.38
N ASP A 214 12.63 -18.59 3.18
CA ASP A 214 11.60 -18.21 2.21
C ASP A 214 10.25 -18.92 2.46
N ARG A 215 9.95 -19.35 3.71
CA ARG A 215 8.65 -19.94 4.07
C ARG A 215 7.75 -18.90 4.71
N VAL A 216 6.51 -18.80 4.24
CA VAL A 216 5.53 -17.90 4.83
C VAL A 216 5.18 -18.37 6.25
N PHE A 217 5.16 -17.45 7.21
CA PHE A 217 4.75 -17.76 8.58
C PHE A 217 3.68 -16.81 9.12
N ALA A 218 3.49 -15.63 8.54
CA ALA A 218 2.45 -14.67 8.93
C ALA A 218 1.79 -14.06 7.69
N ALA A 219 0.48 -13.85 7.74
CA ALA A 219 -0.27 -13.23 6.65
C ALA A 219 -1.59 -12.62 7.16
N THR A 220 -1.99 -11.49 6.57
CA THR A 220 -3.35 -10.93 6.77
C THR A 220 -4.41 -11.85 6.18
N ASN A 221 -4.15 -12.40 4.99
CA ASN A 221 -4.97 -13.44 4.40
C ASN A 221 -4.45 -14.82 4.81
N LYS A 222 -5.14 -15.48 5.76
CA LYS A 222 -4.75 -16.82 6.27
C LYS A 222 -4.66 -17.89 5.18
N ALA A 223 -5.34 -17.73 4.04
CA ALA A 223 -5.22 -18.66 2.91
C ALA A 223 -3.78 -18.73 2.36
N LEU A 224 -2.99 -17.66 2.52
CA LEU A 224 -1.58 -17.64 2.09
C LEU A 224 -0.68 -18.55 2.94
N LEU A 225 -1.13 -18.96 4.14
CA LEU A 225 -0.40 -19.86 5.03
C LEU A 225 -0.57 -21.34 4.66
N ASP A 226 -1.48 -21.65 3.72
CA ASP A 226 -1.66 -23.02 3.24
C ASP A 226 -0.39 -23.49 2.51
N PRO A 227 0.21 -24.64 2.89
CA PRO A 227 1.42 -25.17 2.25
C PRO A 227 1.29 -25.45 0.74
N SER A 228 0.07 -25.53 0.21
CA SER A 228 -0.20 -25.72 -1.23
C SER A 228 -0.05 -24.44 -2.05
N VAL A 229 0.02 -23.26 -1.41
CA VAL A 229 0.21 -21.99 -2.12
C VAL A 229 1.65 -21.85 -2.58
N ASP A 230 1.84 -21.74 -3.90
CA ASP A 230 3.15 -21.49 -4.50
C ASP A 230 3.55 -20.01 -4.38
N HIS A 231 4.50 -19.73 -3.48
CA HIS A 231 5.07 -18.40 -3.27
C HIS A 231 6.31 -18.13 -4.14
N SER A 232 6.75 -19.08 -4.96
CA SER A 232 7.92 -18.90 -5.82
C SER A 232 7.79 -17.74 -6.81
N PRO A 233 6.60 -17.42 -7.41
CA PRO A 233 6.49 -16.31 -8.35
C PRO A 233 6.78 -14.95 -7.71
N VAL A 234 6.26 -14.71 -6.49
CA VAL A 234 6.50 -13.46 -5.77
C VAL A 234 7.95 -13.34 -5.29
N LEU A 235 8.54 -14.44 -4.80
CA LEU A 235 9.94 -14.45 -4.36
C LEU A 235 10.92 -14.24 -5.53
N ASN A 236 10.66 -14.85 -6.69
CA ASN A 236 11.47 -14.67 -7.89
C ASN A 236 11.38 -13.23 -8.41
N ALA A 237 10.17 -12.65 -8.43
CA ALA A 237 9.98 -11.27 -8.83
C ALA A 237 10.67 -10.31 -7.85
N TYR A 238 10.58 -10.54 -6.54
CA TYR A 238 11.30 -9.79 -5.53
C TYR A 238 12.83 -9.87 -5.72
N LYS A 239 13.39 -11.07 -5.93
CA LYS A 239 14.83 -11.27 -6.17
C LYS A 239 15.33 -10.48 -7.40
N ALA A 240 14.47 -10.25 -8.40
CA ALA A 240 14.81 -9.48 -9.59
C ALA A 240 14.71 -7.95 -9.41
N HIS A 241 13.85 -7.46 -8.50
CA HIS A 241 13.56 -6.02 -8.36
C HIS A 241 14.14 -5.39 -7.09
N GLY A 242 14.36 -6.16 -6.02
CA GLY A 242 14.88 -5.67 -4.74
C GLY A 242 13.85 -4.97 -3.86
N ASP A 243 14.35 -4.41 -2.74
CA ASP A 243 13.52 -3.85 -1.68
C ASP A 243 12.71 -2.62 -2.12
N ASN A 244 11.43 -2.59 -1.75
CA ASN A 244 10.46 -1.52 -1.97
C ASN A 244 10.20 -1.18 -3.45
N ASN A 245 10.70 -1.98 -4.39
CA ASN A 245 10.41 -1.82 -5.80
C ASN A 245 9.19 -2.64 -6.19
N PHE A 246 8.23 -2.00 -6.85
CA PHE A 246 7.03 -2.66 -7.35
C PHE A 246 7.35 -3.55 -8.54
N PHE A 247 6.74 -4.72 -8.57
CA PHE A 247 6.88 -5.70 -9.64
C PHE A 247 5.53 -6.34 -9.98
N SER A 248 5.37 -6.73 -11.25
CA SER A 248 4.24 -7.54 -11.69
C SER A 248 4.61 -9.01 -11.69
N TYR A 249 3.68 -9.87 -11.29
CA TYR A 249 3.85 -11.33 -11.34
C TYR A 249 2.50 -12.02 -11.53
N LYS A 250 2.55 -13.31 -11.90
CA LYS A 250 1.36 -14.14 -12.05
C LYS A 250 1.28 -15.21 -10.97
N LEU A 251 0.09 -15.44 -10.46
CA LEU A 251 -0.24 -16.59 -9.62
C LEU A 251 -1.59 -17.14 -10.06
N ASN A 252 -1.67 -18.44 -10.37
CA ASN A 252 -2.90 -19.08 -10.86
C ASN A 252 -3.52 -18.38 -12.09
N ASN A 253 -2.69 -17.91 -13.04
CA ASN A 253 -3.06 -17.11 -14.20
C ASN A 253 -3.65 -15.71 -13.90
N GLU A 254 -3.70 -15.27 -12.65
CA GLU A 254 -4.08 -13.90 -12.29
C GLU A 254 -2.85 -12.99 -12.29
N GLU A 255 -2.95 -11.84 -12.97
CA GLU A 255 -1.95 -10.76 -12.89
C GLU A 255 -2.03 -10.06 -11.54
N ARG A 256 -0.88 -9.86 -10.92
CA ARG A 256 -0.76 -9.26 -9.59
C ARG A 256 0.37 -8.25 -9.57
N LEU A 257 0.19 -7.23 -8.75
CA LEU A 257 1.22 -6.28 -8.38
C LEU A 257 1.72 -6.64 -6.97
N GLY A 258 3.03 -6.61 -6.77
CA GLY A 258 3.65 -6.85 -5.48
C GLY A 258 4.80 -5.90 -5.21
N THR A 259 5.11 -5.72 -3.93
CA THR A 259 6.37 -5.13 -3.47
C THR A 259 6.76 -5.83 -2.17
N CYS A 260 8.06 -5.98 -1.95
CA CYS A 260 8.60 -6.65 -0.78
C CYS A 260 9.79 -5.86 -0.23
N THR A 261 10.10 -6.08 1.04
CA THR A 261 11.24 -5.46 1.71
C THR A 261 11.83 -6.41 2.74
N LYS A 262 13.16 -6.43 2.85
CA LYS A 262 13.85 -7.19 3.89
C LYS A 262 13.75 -6.47 5.24
N VAL A 263 13.34 -7.21 6.27
CA VAL A 263 13.26 -6.73 7.65
C VAL A 263 14.04 -7.70 8.54
N PHE A 264 15.31 -7.37 8.78
CA PHE A 264 16.28 -8.26 9.43
C PHE A 264 16.45 -9.59 8.67
N ALA A 265 16.01 -10.71 9.27
CA ALA A 265 16.04 -12.04 8.69
C ALA A 265 14.75 -12.40 7.93
N TYR A 266 13.75 -11.51 7.94
CA TYR A 266 12.44 -11.73 7.34
C TYR A 266 12.30 -10.97 6.02
N THR A 267 11.40 -11.43 5.17
CA THR A 267 10.96 -10.67 3.98
C THR A 267 9.48 -10.38 4.13
N ALA A 268 9.11 -9.11 4.25
CA ALA A 268 7.72 -8.68 4.27
C ALA A 268 7.29 -8.32 2.85
N CYS A 269 6.12 -8.77 2.44
CA CYS A 269 5.55 -8.52 1.12
C CYS A 269 4.12 -8.03 1.24
N ILE A 270 3.69 -7.22 0.28
CA ILE A 270 2.29 -6.87 0.06
C ILE A 270 1.96 -7.14 -1.41
N THR A 271 0.79 -7.73 -1.67
CA THR A 271 0.38 -8.00 -3.05
C THR A 271 -1.10 -7.74 -3.29
N LYS A 272 -1.43 -7.30 -4.50
CA LYS A 272 -2.78 -6.96 -4.91
C LYS A 272 -3.05 -7.47 -6.32
N SER A 273 -4.26 -7.98 -6.57
CA SER A 273 -4.68 -8.33 -7.92
C SER A 273 -4.77 -7.08 -8.78
N THR A 274 -4.25 -7.15 -10.00
CA THR A 274 -4.29 -6.06 -10.98
C THR A 274 -5.73 -5.69 -11.33
N ASP A 275 -6.69 -6.60 -11.22
CA ASP A 275 -8.12 -6.30 -11.42
C ASP A 275 -8.67 -5.36 -10.34
N VAL A 276 -8.21 -5.52 -9.10
CA VAL A 276 -8.59 -4.63 -7.99
C VAL A 276 -8.02 -3.23 -8.21
N ILE A 277 -6.84 -3.12 -8.83
CA ILE A 277 -6.20 -1.85 -9.20
C ILE A 277 -6.92 -1.20 -10.40
N ASN A 278 -7.32 -2.00 -11.39
CA ASN A 278 -7.95 -1.51 -12.61
C ASN A 278 -9.42 -1.13 -12.44
N LYS A 279 -10.14 -1.73 -11.48
CA LYS A 279 -11.55 -1.42 -11.21
C LYS A 279 -11.85 0.06 -10.95
N PRO A 280 -11.13 0.80 -10.06
CA PRO A 280 -11.35 2.23 -9.90
C PRO A 280 -11.00 3.03 -11.17
N ILE A 281 -9.97 2.60 -11.93
CA ILE A 281 -9.59 3.23 -13.20
C ILE A 281 -10.72 3.09 -14.23
N PHE A 282 -11.29 1.90 -14.39
CA PHE A 282 -12.42 1.67 -15.30
C PHE A 282 -13.69 2.42 -14.87
N LYS A 283 -13.95 2.51 -13.55
CA LYS A 283 -15.06 3.31 -13.03
C LYS A 283 -14.88 4.79 -13.35
N ALA A 284 -13.67 5.33 -13.18
CA ALA A 284 -13.35 6.71 -13.55
C ALA A 284 -13.51 6.94 -15.06
N ALA A 285 -13.03 6.00 -15.89
CA ALA A 285 -13.19 6.04 -17.34
C ALA A 285 -14.66 6.09 -17.76
N TYR A 286 -15.50 5.24 -17.16
CA TYR A 286 -16.94 5.19 -17.45
C TYR A 286 -17.64 6.52 -17.12
N ILE A 287 -17.32 7.11 -15.96
CA ILE A 287 -17.85 8.44 -15.57
C ILE A 287 -17.39 9.51 -16.56
N GLN A 288 -16.13 9.51 -16.98
CA GLN A 288 -15.58 10.46 -17.95
C GLN A 288 -16.26 10.35 -19.31
N VAL A 289 -16.52 9.14 -19.81
CA VAL A 289 -17.22 8.93 -21.09
C VAL A 289 -18.64 9.47 -21.04
N ILE A 290 -19.38 9.21 -19.94
CA ILE A 290 -20.73 9.77 -19.76
C ILE A 290 -20.67 11.30 -19.73
N ALA A 291 -19.74 11.87 -18.97
CA ALA A 291 -19.57 13.32 -18.90
C ALA A 291 -19.25 13.92 -20.27
N LEU A 292 -18.40 13.27 -21.07
CA LEU A 292 -18.07 13.70 -22.44
C LEU A 292 -19.31 13.71 -23.33
N ILE A 293 -20.14 12.66 -23.31
CA ILE A 293 -21.37 12.59 -24.11
C ILE A 293 -22.36 13.71 -23.72
N ILE A 294 -22.51 13.96 -22.41
CA ILE A 294 -23.36 15.04 -21.91
C ILE A 294 -22.83 16.40 -22.38
N MET A 295 -21.52 16.64 -22.25
CA MET A 295 -20.88 17.88 -22.68
C MET A 295 -21.01 18.12 -24.19
N ILE A 296 -20.85 17.08 -25.01
CA ILE A 296 -21.07 17.17 -26.47
C ILE A 296 -22.53 17.50 -26.77
N SER A 297 -23.47 16.85 -26.10
CA SER A 297 -24.91 17.10 -26.30
C SER A 297 -25.28 18.55 -25.97
N ILE A 298 -24.79 19.06 -24.84
CA ILE A 298 -24.98 20.47 -24.44
C ILE A 298 -24.32 21.41 -25.44
N SER A 299 -23.10 21.11 -25.89
CA SER A 299 -22.36 21.91 -26.87
C SER A 299 -23.13 22.04 -28.19
N ILE A 300 -23.68 20.94 -28.72
CA ILE A 300 -24.47 20.93 -29.95
C ILE A 300 -25.69 21.83 -29.83
N ILE A 301 -26.46 21.66 -28.76
CA ILE A 301 -27.68 22.46 -28.52
C ILE A 301 -27.31 23.94 -28.40
N LEU A 302 -26.33 24.27 -27.56
CA LEU A 302 -25.92 25.64 -27.27
C LEU A 302 -25.38 26.34 -28.53
N LEU A 303 -24.47 25.70 -29.27
CA LEU A 303 -23.88 26.27 -30.48
C LEU A 303 -24.91 26.44 -31.59
N TYR A 304 -25.88 25.53 -31.71
CA TYR A 304 -26.99 25.70 -32.65
C TYR A 304 -27.82 26.95 -32.34
N PHE A 305 -28.20 27.15 -31.07
CA PHE A 305 -28.96 28.33 -30.65
C PHE A 305 -28.19 29.63 -30.84
N ILE A 306 -26.89 29.65 -30.47
CA ILE A 306 -26.01 30.80 -30.67
C ILE A 306 -25.94 31.15 -32.16
N VAL A 307 -25.50 30.22 -33.02
CA VAL A 307 -25.36 30.47 -34.47
C VAL A 307 -26.69 30.89 -35.10
N SER A 308 -27.80 30.26 -34.69
CA SER A 308 -29.13 30.59 -35.21
C SER A 308 -29.59 32.01 -34.85
N LYS A 309 -29.29 32.46 -33.62
CA LYS A 309 -29.60 33.80 -33.13
C LYS A 309 -28.76 34.86 -33.85
N TYR A 310 -27.44 34.69 -33.89
CA TYR A 310 -26.53 35.67 -34.50
C TYR A 310 -26.71 35.79 -36.01
N LEU A 311 -27.07 34.71 -36.72
CA LEU A 311 -27.33 34.74 -38.17
C LEU A 311 -28.81 34.98 -38.53
N SER A 312 -29.67 35.27 -37.55
CA SER A 312 -31.08 35.59 -37.82
C SER A 312 -31.30 36.78 -38.76
N PRO A 313 -30.50 37.87 -38.72
CA PRO A 313 -30.70 39.03 -39.60
C PRO A 313 -30.49 38.74 -41.09
N LEU A 314 -29.75 37.68 -41.43
CA LEU A 314 -29.39 37.34 -42.82
C LEU A 314 -30.63 37.19 -43.72
N ALA A 315 -31.71 36.59 -43.20
CA ALA A 315 -32.94 36.40 -43.96
C ALA A 315 -33.63 37.74 -44.29
N ALA A 316 -33.61 38.68 -43.34
CA ALA A 316 -34.17 40.02 -43.54
C ALA A 316 -33.36 40.82 -44.58
N ILE A 317 -32.02 40.71 -44.55
CA ILE A 317 -31.16 41.32 -45.57
C ILE A 317 -31.44 40.73 -46.94
N GLN A 318 -31.50 39.39 -47.06
CA GLN A 318 -31.73 38.74 -48.34
C GLN A 318 -33.07 39.17 -48.96
N THR A 319 -34.15 39.15 -48.17
CA THR A 319 -35.48 39.58 -48.63
C THR A 319 -35.49 41.06 -48.99
N GLY A 320 -34.94 41.92 -48.13
CA GLY A 320 -34.91 43.36 -48.36
C GLY A 320 -34.12 43.76 -49.60
N LEU A 321 -32.95 43.14 -49.80
CA LEU A 321 -32.13 43.36 -50.99
C LEU A 321 -32.83 42.87 -52.27
N THR A 322 -33.50 41.71 -52.22
CA THR A 322 -34.25 41.19 -53.37
C THR A 322 -35.41 42.11 -53.74
N SER A 323 -36.18 42.57 -52.74
CA SER A 323 -37.28 43.53 -52.94
C SER A 323 -36.77 44.86 -53.52
N PHE A 324 -35.62 45.34 -53.07
CA PHE A 324 -35.00 46.54 -53.63
C PHE A 324 -34.62 46.36 -55.09
N PHE A 325 -33.98 45.23 -55.47
CA PHE A 325 -33.67 44.96 -56.86
C PHE A 325 -34.91 44.76 -57.74
N ASP A 326 -35.96 44.13 -57.23
CA ASP A 326 -37.21 43.96 -57.98
C ASP A 326 -37.92 45.30 -58.21
N PHE A 327 -37.79 46.26 -57.27
CA PHE A 327 -38.26 47.64 -57.45
C PHE A 327 -37.46 48.38 -58.53
N ILE A 328 -36.12 48.33 -58.48
CA ILE A 328 -35.25 48.95 -59.50
C ILE A 328 -35.51 48.38 -60.90
N ASN A 329 -35.79 47.08 -61.00
CA ASN A 329 -36.09 46.42 -62.27
C ASN A 329 -37.57 46.51 -62.68
N HIS A 330 -38.35 47.39 -62.04
CA HIS A 330 -39.78 47.63 -62.33
C HIS A 330 -40.69 46.39 -62.23
N LYS A 331 -40.26 45.34 -61.51
CA LYS A 331 -41.09 44.16 -61.23
C LYS A 331 -42.08 44.43 -60.10
N THR A 332 -41.76 45.34 -59.19
CA THR A 332 -42.65 45.85 -58.16
C THR A 332 -42.70 47.38 -58.22
N LYS A 333 -43.77 47.98 -57.68
CA LYS A 333 -43.91 49.44 -57.55
C LYS A 333 -43.55 49.97 -56.17
N ASN A 334 -43.30 49.08 -55.21
CA ASN A 334 -43.12 49.42 -53.80
C ASN A 334 -41.88 48.70 -53.25
N VAL A 335 -41.10 49.41 -52.43
CA VAL A 335 -39.99 48.89 -51.64
C VAL A 335 -40.08 49.44 -50.22
N SER A 336 -39.61 48.70 -49.23
CA SER A 336 -39.56 49.12 -47.83
C SER A 336 -38.15 48.97 -47.27
N THR A 337 -37.81 49.79 -46.28
CA THR A 337 -36.54 49.70 -45.57
C THR A 337 -36.43 48.40 -44.75
N ILE A 338 -35.20 47.93 -44.58
CA ILE A 338 -34.84 46.74 -43.81
C ILE A 338 -34.64 47.16 -42.33
N GLU A 339 -35.43 46.57 -41.42
CA GLU A 339 -35.35 46.89 -39.99
C GLU A 339 -34.42 45.92 -39.23
N ILE A 340 -33.11 46.13 -39.33
CA ILE A 340 -32.11 45.41 -38.52
C ILE A 340 -31.49 46.38 -37.52
N LYS A 341 -31.64 46.08 -36.22
CA LYS A 341 -31.21 46.93 -35.09
C LYS A 341 -29.91 46.43 -34.41
N THR A 342 -29.11 45.63 -35.12
CA THR A 342 -27.83 45.17 -34.61
C THR A 342 -26.75 46.23 -34.85
N ASN A 343 -25.71 46.26 -34.01
CA ASN A 343 -24.55 47.16 -34.17
C ASN A 343 -23.35 46.45 -34.85
N ASP A 344 -23.60 45.30 -35.46
CA ASP A 344 -22.61 44.47 -36.16
C ASP A 344 -22.62 44.74 -37.68
N GLU A 345 -21.88 43.93 -38.43
CA GLU A 345 -21.78 44.02 -39.89
C GLU A 345 -23.16 43.95 -40.57
N PHE A 346 -24.12 43.20 -40.02
CA PHE A 346 -25.47 43.11 -40.58
C PHE A 346 -26.25 44.42 -40.42
N GLY A 347 -26.07 45.12 -39.31
CA GLY A 347 -26.66 46.45 -39.09
C GLY A 347 -26.10 47.50 -40.04
N GLN A 348 -24.78 47.46 -40.26
CA GLN A 348 -24.11 48.36 -41.21
C GLN A 348 -24.61 48.12 -42.65
N ILE A 349 -24.67 46.86 -43.10
CA ILE A 349 -25.21 46.49 -44.42
C ILE A 349 -26.66 46.96 -44.57
N SER A 350 -27.50 46.73 -43.56
CA SER A 350 -28.90 47.17 -43.56
C SER A 350 -29.02 48.68 -43.72
N LYS A 351 -28.18 49.45 -43.02
CA LYS A 351 -28.18 50.92 -43.11
C LYS A 351 -27.79 51.40 -44.51
N THR A 352 -26.72 50.86 -45.08
CA THR A 352 -26.28 51.22 -46.45
C THR A 352 -27.33 50.89 -47.50
N ILE A 353 -28.02 49.74 -47.39
CA ILE A 353 -29.12 49.40 -48.31
C ILE A 353 -30.29 50.39 -48.14
N ASN A 354 -30.66 50.70 -46.89
CA ASN A 354 -31.74 51.65 -46.62
C ASN A 354 -31.46 53.06 -47.14
N GLU A 355 -30.21 53.53 -47.04
CA GLU A 355 -29.78 54.81 -47.62
C GLU A 355 -30.01 54.84 -49.14
N ASN A 356 -29.74 53.75 -49.85
CA ASN A 356 -29.98 53.65 -51.30
C ASN A 356 -31.48 53.51 -51.64
N ILE A 357 -32.26 52.79 -50.84
CA ILE A 357 -33.72 52.71 -50.98
C ILE A 357 -34.34 54.10 -50.87
N LEU A 358 -33.89 54.92 -49.91
CA LEU A 358 -34.42 56.27 -49.68
C LEU A 358 -33.95 57.30 -50.70
N ALA A 359 -32.88 57.01 -51.45
CA ALA A 359 -32.33 57.88 -52.49
C ALA A 359 -32.94 57.63 -53.89
N THR A 360 -33.71 56.55 -54.06
CA THR A 360 -34.42 56.20 -55.30
C THR A 360 -35.89 56.58 -55.17
#